data_AF-A0A1C0TXV3-F1
#
_entry.id   AF-A0A1C0TXV3-F1
#
_cell.length_a   1.000
_cell.length_b   1.000
_cell.length_c   1.000
_cell.angle_alpha   90.00
_cell.angle_beta   90.00
_cell.angle_gamma   90.00
#
_symmetry.space_group_name_H-M   'P 1'
#
loop_
_entity.id
_entity.type
_entity.pdbx_description
1 polymer ?
#
loop_
_entity_poly.entity_id
_entity_poly.type
_entity_poly.pdbx_seq_one_letter_code
_entity_poly.pdbx_strand_id
1 'polypeptide(L)'
;MTILSLDIEIYTDWKNPLTPDIAANDTYKIVKQLEDIFFGYSKIWYLGGNSREEALTRVAFDERGITDECINSFKENYTEEDPTVIAGVWDGGEDGQTCSVSYFNYHVERQGQTKIEINMSIKEKEFHFLKLIDFI
;
A
#
# COMPACT_ATOMS: atom_id res chain seq x y z
N MET A 1 25.50 -0.90 -9.45
CA MET A 1 24.76 -1.66 -8.42
C MET A 1 23.39 -1.93 -9.02
N THR A 2 23.01 -3.19 -9.21
CA THR A 2 21.73 -3.55 -9.84
C THR A 2 20.60 -3.41 -8.84
N ILE A 3 19.52 -2.76 -9.24
CA ILE A 3 18.26 -2.67 -8.50
C ILE A 3 17.25 -3.53 -9.25
N LEU A 4 16.55 -4.39 -8.52
CA LEU A 4 15.42 -5.15 -9.01
C LEU A 4 14.15 -4.37 -8.69
N SER A 5 13.32 -4.18 -9.71
CA SER A 5 11.95 -3.66 -9.56
C SER A 5 11.00 -4.85 -9.47
N LEU A 6 10.40 -5.06 -8.31
CA LEU A 6 9.37 -6.07 -8.09
C LEU A 6 8.01 -5.39 -8.17
N ASP A 7 7.12 -6.00 -8.93
CA ASP A 7 5.71 -5.65 -9.02
C ASP A 7 4.90 -6.91 -8.68
N ILE A 8 4.09 -6.81 -7.63
CA ILE A 8 3.26 -7.90 -7.12
C ILE A 8 1.82 -7.43 -7.15
N GLU A 9 1.00 -8.12 -7.93
CA GLU A 9 -0.44 -7.87 -8.02
C GLU A 9 -1.23 -9.00 -7.34
N ILE A 10 -2.04 -8.66 -6.36
CA ILE A 10 -2.90 -9.59 -5.64
C ILE A 10 -4.35 -9.25 -5.95
N TYR A 11 -5.10 -10.25 -6.42
CA TYR A 11 -6.51 -10.13 -6.75
C TYR A 11 -7.34 -10.88 -5.70
N THR A 12 -8.26 -10.17 -5.04
CA THR A 12 -9.09 -10.75 -3.96
C THR A 12 -10.57 -10.54 -4.20
N ASP A 13 -11.33 -11.62 -4.00
CA ASP A 13 -12.78 -11.65 -4.10
C ASP A 13 -13.43 -11.55 -2.72
N TRP A 14 -13.83 -10.34 -2.36
CA TRP A 14 -14.51 -10.05 -1.10
C TRP A 14 -16.02 -10.32 -1.23
N LYS A 15 -16.53 -11.25 -0.39
CA LYS A 15 -17.98 -11.54 -0.32
C LYS A 15 -18.81 -10.41 0.29
N ASN A 16 -18.18 -9.46 0.98
CA ASN A 16 -18.80 -8.28 1.57
C ASN A 16 -18.19 -7.03 0.94
N PRO A 17 -18.91 -5.89 0.92
CA PRO A 17 -18.36 -4.63 0.45
C PRO A 17 -17.07 -4.29 1.21
N LEU A 18 -15.99 -4.03 0.47
CA LEU A 18 -14.76 -3.50 1.02
C LEU A 18 -15.05 -2.10 1.56
N THR A 19 -14.75 -1.85 2.82
CA THR A 19 -14.84 -0.51 3.41
C THR A 19 -13.46 0.16 3.41
N PRO A 20 -13.40 1.50 3.42
CA PRO A 20 -12.16 2.24 3.54
C PRO A 20 -11.35 1.83 4.78
N ASP A 21 -12.03 1.56 5.90
CA ASP A 21 -11.38 1.14 7.14
C ASP A 21 -10.75 -0.26 7.00
N ILE A 22 -11.37 -1.20 6.27
CA ILE A 22 -10.76 -2.51 5.97
C ILE A 22 -9.53 -2.30 5.08
N ALA A 23 -9.67 -1.54 3.98
CA ALA A 23 -8.59 -1.31 3.03
C ALA A 23 -7.37 -0.63 3.67
N ALA A 24 -7.58 0.38 4.52
CA ALA A 24 -6.49 1.04 5.25
C ALA A 24 -5.81 0.11 6.25
N ASN A 25 -6.59 -0.70 6.99
CA ASN A 25 -6.03 -1.69 7.93
C ASN A 25 -5.23 -2.77 7.22
N ASP A 26 -5.71 -3.29 6.09
CA ASP A 26 -4.99 -4.30 5.33
C ASP A 26 -3.72 -3.74 4.69
N THR A 27 -3.79 -2.51 4.15
CA THR A 27 -2.60 -1.79 3.67
C THR A 27 -1.56 -1.64 4.78
N TYR A 28 -1.98 -1.27 6.00
CA TYR A 28 -1.08 -1.16 7.16
C TYR A 28 -0.42 -2.50 7.51
N LYS A 29 -1.17 -3.60 7.53
CA LYS A 29 -0.62 -4.94 7.80
C LYS A 29 0.38 -5.38 6.74
N ILE A 30 0.06 -5.16 5.46
CA ILE A 30 0.95 -5.48 4.33
C ILE A 30 2.25 -4.71 4.47
N VAL A 31 2.17 -3.42 4.78
CA VAL A 31 3.35 -2.58 5.02
C VAL A 31 4.19 -3.11 6.18
N LYS A 32 3.58 -3.54 7.30
CA LYS A 32 4.31 -4.15 8.41
C LYS A 32 5.00 -5.46 8.02
N GLN A 33 4.34 -6.30 7.22
CA GLN A 33 4.98 -7.50 6.69
C GLN A 33 6.16 -7.19 5.77
N LEU A 34 6.05 -6.16 4.92
CA LEU A 34 7.16 -5.70 4.08
C LEU A 34 8.35 -5.21 4.93
N GLU A 35 8.07 -4.44 5.99
CA GLU A 35 9.08 -4.00 6.97
C GLU A 35 9.79 -5.19 7.61
N ASP A 36 9.05 -6.17 8.11
CA ASP A 36 9.61 -7.32 8.81
C ASP A 36 10.42 -8.25 7.88
N ILE A 37 9.90 -8.54 6.69
CA ILE A 37 10.48 -9.53 5.78
C ILE A 37 11.63 -8.95 4.95
N PHE A 38 11.43 -7.77 4.37
CA PHE A 38 12.37 -7.22 3.38
C PHE A 38 13.34 -6.20 3.98
N PHE A 39 12.86 -5.27 4.81
CA PHE A 39 13.66 -4.13 5.26
C PHE A 39 14.39 -4.38 6.59
N GLY A 40 13.76 -5.09 7.54
CA GLY A 40 14.27 -5.31 8.89
C GLY A 40 14.20 -4.08 9.80
N TYR A 41 13.46 -3.04 9.41
CA TYR A 41 13.23 -1.83 10.20
C TYR A 41 11.94 -1.14 9.76
N SER A 42 11.35 -0.35 10.67
CA SER A 42 10.16 0.44 10.35
C SER A 42 10.46 1.69 9.54
N LYS A 43 9.60 1.98 8.56
CA LYS A 43 9.65 3.16 7.71
C LYS A 43 8.51 4.11 8.07
N ILE A 44 8.66 5.38 7.71
CA ILE A 44 7.54 6.31 7.66
C ILE A 44 6.89 6.12 6.30
N TRP A 45 5.57 5.98 6.30
CA TRP A 45 4.77 5.84 5.08
C TRP A 45 3.91 7.08 4.91
N TYR A 46 3.79 7.50 3.67
CA TYR A 46 3.14 8.73 3.26
C TYR A 46 2.01 8.43 2.28
N LEU A 47 1.02 9.32 2.23
CA LEU A 47 0.01 9.34 1.19
C LEU A 47 0.57 9.99 -0.09
N GLY A 48 -0.14 9.81 -1.19
CA GLY A 48 0.10 10.56 -2.42
C GLY A 48 -0.21 12.06 -2.26
N GLY A 49 0.33 12.86 -3.17
CA GLY A 49 0.09 14.30 -3.25
C GLY A 49 0.37 14.81 -4.66
N ASN A 50 0.04 16.07 -4.94
CA ASN A 50 0.27 16.66 -6.26
C ASN A 50 1.75 16.96 -6.52
N SER A 51 2.54 17.07 -5.45
CA SER A 51 4.00 17.15 -5.50
C SER A 51 4.64 16.26 -4.43
N ARG A 52 5.94 16.00 -4.58
CA ARG A 52 6.71 15.25 -3.59
C ARG A 52 6.73 15.98 -2.24
N GLU A 53 6.91 17.31 -2.26
CA GLU A 53 6.94 18.14 -1.07
C GLU A 53 5.61 18.07 -0.33
N GLU A 54 4.48 18.10 -1.04
CA GLU A 54 3.16 17.90 -0.44
C GLU A 54 3.05 16.50 0.16
N ALA A 55 3.33 15.45 -0.62
CA ALA A 55 3.20 14.05 -0.20
C ALA A 55 4.01 13.74 1.07
N LEU A 56 5.23 14.27 1.18
CA LEU A 56 6.10 14.04 2.35
C LEU A 56 5.59 14.71 3.64
N THR A 57 4.56 15.57 3.56
CA THR A 57 3.88 16.10 4.76
C THR A 57 2.68 15.25 5.20
N ARG A 58 2.22 14.33 4.35
CA ARG A 58 0.98 13.56 4.53
C ARG A 58 1.28 12.17 5.08
N VAL A 59 1.59 12.09 6.37
CA VAL A 59 1.97 10.82 7.03
C VAL A 59 0.76 9.88 7.10
N ALA A 60 0.88 8.71 6.47
CA ALA A 60 -0.15 7.68 6.49
C ALA A 60 -0.11 6.85 7.77
N PHE A 61 1.10 6.50 8.23
CA PHE A 61 1.32 5.68 9.43
C PHE A 61 2.35 6.33 10.35
N ASP A 62 2.01 6.47 11.62
CA ASP A 62 2.89 7.00 12.66
C ASP A 62 3.13 5.98 13.79
N GLU A 63 3.76 6.42 14.88
CA GLU A 63 4.06 5.59 16.07
C GLU A 63 2.81 5.02 16.76
N ARG A 64 1.62 5.59 16.52
CA ARG A 64 0.32 5.15 17.05
C ARG A 64 -0.42 4.24 16.08
N GLY A 65 0.09 4.06 14.87
CA GLY A 65 -0.50 3.21 13.83
C GLY A 65 -1.05 4.04 12.67
N ILE A 66 -2.28 3.75 12.27
CA ILE A 66 -2.93 4.40 11.11
C ILE A 66 -3.38 5.80 11.50
N THR A 67 -3.03 6.81 10.71
CA THR A 67 -3.45 8.20 10.97
C THR A 67 -4.88 8.45 10.49
N ASP A 68 -5.56 9.41 11.11
CA ASP A 68 -6.88 9.86 10.65
C ASP A 68 -6.84 10.37 9.20
N GLU A 69 -5.70 10.98 8.80
CA GLU A 69 -5.49 11.43 7.42
C GLU A 69 -5.48 10.25 6.43
N CYS A 70 -4.86 9.13 6.79
CA CYS A 70 -4.89 7.92 5.99
C CYS A 70 -6.32 7.40 5.81
N ILE A 71 -7.07 7.28 6.90
CA ILE A 71 -8.48 6.84 6.83
C ILE A 71 -9.31 7.77 5.94
N ASN A 72 -9.13 9.09 6.06
CA ASN A 72 -9.85 10.06 5.24
C ASN A 72 -9.47 9.97 3.76
N SER A 73 -8.20 9.74 3.42
CA SER A 73 -7.75 9.53 2.04
C SER A 73 -8.38 8.27 1.43
N PHE A 74 -8.47 7.18 2.19
CA PHE A 74 -9.13 5.94 1.73
C PHE A 74 -10.65 6.12 1.55
N LYS A 75 -11.25 7.11 2.22
CA LYS A 75 -12.68 7.45 2.11
C LYS A 75 -12.99 8.40 0.95
N GLU A 76 -11.99 9.01 0.33
CA GLU A 76 -12.16 10.13 -0.62
C GLU A 76 -13.13 9.81 -1.77
N ASN A 77 -13.09 8.59 -2.30
CA ASN A 77 -13.92 8.14 -3.41
C ASN A 77 -15.07 7.21 -2.99
N TYR A 78 -15.22 6.95 -1.69
CA TYR A 78 -16.14 5.93 -1.19
C TYR A 78 -17.51 6.53 -0.84
N THR A 79 -18.57 5.88 -1.31
CA THR A 79 -19.95 6.09 -0.85
C THR A 79 -20.64 4.75 -0.62
N GLU A 80 -21.77 4.72 0.10
CA GLU A 80 -22.53 3.48 0.27
C GLU A 80 -23.12 2.96 -1.07
N GLU A 81 -23.40 3.86 -2.01
CA GLU A 81 -23.93 3.53 -3.34
C GLU A 81 -22.83 3.16 -4.35
N ASP A 82 -21.61 3.66 -4.14
CA ASP A 82 -20.41 3.33 -4.93
C ASP A 82 -19.21 3.13 -3.97
N PRO A 83 -18.95 1.89 -3.51
CA PRO A 83 -17.93 1.54 -2.54
C PRO A 83 -16.54 1.48 -3.18
N THR A 84 -16.24 2.43 -4.07
CA THR A 84 -14.97 2.52 -4.76
C THR A 84 -13.89 2.98 -3.78
N VAL A 85 -12.79 2.23 -3.73
CA VAL A 85 -11.60 2.58 -2.94
C VAL A 85 -10.40 2.61 -3.88
N ILE A 86 -9.81 3.78 -4.03
CA ILE A 86 -8.58 3.99 -4.81
C ILE A 86 -7.65 4.81 -3.92
N ALA A 87 -6.71 4.14 -3.27
CA ALA A 87 -5.80 4.77 -2.33
C ALA A 87 -4.50 3.98 -2.23
N GLY A 88 -3.45 4.60 -1.71
CA GLY A 88 -2.17 3.93 -1.55
C GLY A 88 -1.22 4.72 -0.69
N VAL A 89 -0.15 4.05 -0.30
CA VAL A 89 0.91 4.60 0.53
C VAL A 89 2.27 4.31 -0.10
N TRP A 90 3.25 5.14 0.21
CA TRP A 90 4.62 4.97 -0.24
C TRP A 90 5.63 5.39 0.83
N ASP A 91 6.85 4.89 0.75
CA ASP A 91 7.86 5.04 1.80
C ASP A 91 8.67 6.34 1.74
N GLY A 92 8.31 7.27 0.86
CA GLY A 92 9.04 8.52 0.70
C GLY A 92 10.38 8.37 -0.01
N GLY A 93 10.71 7.21 -0.58
CA GLY A 93 12.01 6.93 -1.21
C GLY A 93 12.37 7.87 -2.37
N GLU A 94 13.66 7.94 -2.71
CA GLU A 94 14.13 8.62 -3.94
C GLU A 94 13.85 7.76 -5.17
N ASP A 95 13.90 8.36 -6.37
CA ASP A 95 13.66 7.65 -7.63
C ASP A 95 14.52 6.39 -7.75
N GLY A 96 13.85 5.25 -7.99
CA GLY A 96 14.50 3.93 -8.08
C GLY A 96 14.83 3.27 -6.73
N GLN A 97 14.44 3.88 -5.60
CA GLN A 97 14.53 3.30 -4.25
C GLN A 97 13.21 3.49 -3.49
N THR A 98 12.09 3.29 -4.18
CA THR A 98 10.75 3.45 -3.62
C THR A 98 10.11 2.11 -3.31
N CYS A 99 9.23 2.13 -2.31
CA CYS A 99 8.26 1.08 -2.07
C CYS A 99 6.88 1.70 -1.91
N SER A 100 5.87 1.11 -2.56
CA SER A 100 4.48 1.54 -2.45
C SER A 100 3.53 0.35 -2.39
N VAL A 101 2.40 0.57 -1.73
CA VAL A 101 1.26 -0.34 -1.67
C VAL A 101 0.03 0.45 -2.09
N SER A 102 -0.62 0.01 -3.16
CA SER A 102 -1.82 0.63 -3.71
C SER A 102 -2.98 -0.34 -3.65
N TYR A 103 -4.15 0.17 -3.30
CA TYR A 103 -5.38 -0.57 -3.12
C TYR A 103 -6.41 -0.03 -4.11
N PHE A 104 -6.98 -0.94 -4.90
CA PHE A 104 -7.96 -0.62 -5.92
C PHE A 104 -9.16 -1.54 -5.79
N ASN A 105 -10.32 -0.97 -5.52
CA ASN A 105 -11.60 -1.64 -5.59
C ASN A 105 -12.49 -0.84 -6.52
N TYR A 106 -12.81 -1.44 -7.67
CA TYR A 106 -13.56 -0.78 -8.74
C TYR A 106 -15.01 -1.26 -8.73
N HIS A 107 -15.93 -0.37 -8.35
CA HIS A 107 -17.39 -0.48 -8.52
C HIS A 107 -18.16 -1.64 -7.86
N VAL A 108 -19.43 -1.35 -7.53
CA VAL A 108 -20.42 -2.34 -7.02
C VAL A 108 -20.66 -3.49 -8.00
N GLU A 109 -20.60 -3.27 -9.31
CA GLU A 109 -21.00 -4.31 -10.29
C GLU A 109 -19.93 -5.38 -10.51
N ARG A 110 -18.70 -5.16 -10.02
CA ARG A 110 -17.60 -6.12 -10.01
C ARG A 110 -17.20 -6.47 -8.58
N GLN A 111 -18.20 -6.75 -7.73
CA GLN A 111 -17.99 -7.25 -6.37
C GLN A 111 -16.95 -8.36 -6.43
N GLY A 112 -15.82 -8.14 -5.77
CA GLY A 112 -14.73 -9.12 -5.71
C GLY A 112 -13.52 -8.89 -6.60
N GLN A 113 -13.38 -7.73 -7.25
CA GLN A 113 -12.13 -7.38 -7.95
C GLN A 113 -11.37 -6.30 -7.20
N THR A 114 -10.95 -6.64 -5.98
CA THR A 114 -9.94 -5.83 -5.29
C THR A 114 -8.57 -6.21 -5.83
N LYS A 115 -7.87 -5.24 -6.41
CA LYS A 115 -6.46 -5.34 -6.75
C LYS A 115 -5.65 -4.66 -5.65
N ILE A 116 -4.66 -5.36 -5.12
CA ILE A 116 -3.59 -4.78 -4.31
C ILE A 116 -2.33 -4.84 -5.14
N GLU A 117 -1.68 -3.70 -5.31
CA GLU A 117 -0.45 -3.58 -6.09
C GLU A 117 0.68 -3.16 -5.16
N ILE A 118 1.78 -3.93 -5.18
CA ILE A 118 2.95 -3.69 -4.36
C ILE A 118 4.12 -3.50 -5.29
N ASN A 119 4.62 -2.27 -5.34
CA ASN A 119 5.81 -1.93 -6.10
C ASN A 119 6.96 -1.74 -5.12
N MET A 120 8.09 -2.39 -5.37
CA MET A 120 9.27 -2.21 -4.53
C MET A 120 10.57 -2.29 -5.32
N SER A 121 11.48 -1.40 -4.96
CA SER A 121 12.86 -1.40 -5.43
C SER A 121 13.76 -2.07 -4.39
N ILE A 122 14.41 -3.17 -4.76
CA ILE A 122 15.31 -3.92 -3.88
C ILE A 122 16.67 -4.10 -4.53
N LYS A 123 17.76 -3.96 -3.77
CA LYS A 123 19.08 -4.27 -4.30
C LYS A 123 19.16 -5.76 -4.60
N GLU A 124 19.72 -6.12 -5.74
CA GLU A 124 19.83 -7.54 -6.16
C GLU A 124 20.47 -8.43 -5.09
N LYS A 125 21.46 -7.91 -4.35
CA LYS A 125 22.14 -8.64 -3.26
C LYS A 125 21.29 -8.81 -1.99
N GLU A 126 20.27 -7.99 -1.80
CA GLU A 126 19.34 -8.03 -0.66
C GLU A 126 18.09 -8.86 -1.00
N PHE A 127 17.87 -9.16 -2.29
CA PHE A 127 16.77 -10.00 -2.74
C PHE A 127 17.04 -11.48 -2.47
N HIS A 128 16.11 -12.10 -1.74
CA HIS A 128 16.10 -13.54 -1.49
C HIS A 128 14.73 -14.09 -1.86
N PHE A 129 14.69 -15.02 -2.82
CA PHE A 129 13.42 -15.60 -3.30
C PHE A 129 12.57 -16.21 -2.17
N LEU A 130 13.19 -16.78 -1.14
CA LEU A 130 12.46 -17.30 0.02
C LEU A 130 11.68 -16.22 0.78
N LYS A 131 12.22 -15.00 0.88
CA LYS A 131 11.50 -13.86 1.48
C LYS A 131 10.23 -13.51 0.70
N LEU A 132 10.26 -13.64 -0.63
CA LEU A 132 9.08 -13.43 -1.46
C LEU A 132 8.02 -14.52 -1.23
N ILE A 133 8.44 -15.78 -1.04
CA ILE A 133 7.51 -16.86 -0.67
C ILE A 133 6.90 -16.61 0.70
N ASP A 134 7.70 -16.23 1.70
CA ASP A 134 7.21 -15.97 3.06
C ASP A 134 6.25 -14.77 3.14
N PHE A 135 6.30 -13.88 2.14
CA PHE A 135 5.43 -12.71 2.02
C PHE A 135 4.05 -13.01 1.42
N ILE A 136 3.92 -14.00 0.53
CA ILE A 136 2.68 -14.37 -0.18
C ILE A 136 1.87 -15.38 0.62
#